data_AF-A0A644XXS6-F1
#
_entry.id   AF-A0A644XXS6-F1
#
_cell.length_a   1.000
_cell.length_b   1.000
_cell.length_c   1.000
_cell.angle_alpha   90.00
_cell.angle_beta   90.00
_cell.angle_gamma   90.00
#
_symmetry.space_group_name_H-M   'P 1'
#
loop_
_entity.id
_entity.type
_entity.pdbx_description
1 polymer ?
#
loop_
_entity_poly.entity_id
_entity_poly.type
_entity_poly.pdbx_seq_one_letter_code
_entity_poly.pdbx_strand_id
1 'polypeptide(L)'
;MEMLAAKYSDDLEKLLPEAGALESARTYREKKVKPLLAGIVKVLRSVYHAYLDLVSKFERLQSSYAREISKNSSLSDRIEGLASENQALRNVAENYERISRAYGPERIAATVEAVKRQEQAGKEKKHVVKHQRDRVSR
;
A
#
# COMPACT_ATOMS: atom_id res chain seq x y z
N MET A 1 -31.89 -4.51 -7.88
CA MET A 1 -31.45 -5.85 -8.30
C MET A 1 -32.19 -6.93 -7.55
N GLU A 2 -32.24 -6.87 -6.21
CA GLU A 2 -32.98 -7.82 -5.35
C GLU A 2 -34.46 -7.98 -5.74
N MET A 3 -35.18 -6.87 -5.96
CA MET A 3 -36.60 -6.87 -6.36
C MET A 3 -36.88 -7.53 -7.73
N LEU A 4 -35.89 -7.62 -8.62
CA LEU A 4 -36.04 -8.29 -9.92
C LEU A 4 -35.56 -9.74 -9.82
N ALA A 5 -34.44 -10.00 -9.15
CA ALA A 5 -33.95 -11.35 -8.92
C ALA A 5 -34.99 -12.21 -8.17
N ALA A 6 -35.66 -11.66 -7.15
CA ALA A 6 -36.75 -12.33 -6.45
C ALA A 6 -37.93 -12.68 -7.37
N LYS A 7 -38.28 -11.81 -8.33
CA LYS A 7 -39.40 -12.04 -9.27
C LYS A 7 -39.13 -13.11 -10.33
N TYR A 8 -37.87 -13.40 -10.62
CA TYR A 8 -37.46 -14.37 -11.66
C TYR A 8 -36.89 -15.67 -11.06
N SER A 9 -36.90 -15.81 -9.73
CA SER A 9 -36.40 -16.99 -9.00
C SER A 9 -37.49 -18.02 -8.66
N ASP A 10 -38.75 -17.72 -8.93
CA ASP A 10 -39.90 -18.61 -8.68
C ASP A 10 -40.05 -19.68 -9.78
N ASP A 11 -40.84 -20.74 -9.48
CA ASP A 11 -41.15 -21.87 -10.37
C ASP A 11 -41.42 -21.43 -11.82
N LEU A 12 -40.78 -22.11 -12.78
CA LEU A 12 -40.89 -21.82 -14.22
C LEU A 12 -42.34 -21.81 -14.73
N GLU A 13 -43.21 -22.65 -14.16
CA GLU A 13 -44.63 -22.71 -14.51
C GLU A 13 -45.43 -21.48 -14.02
N LYS A 14 -44.99 -20.82 -12.95
CA LYS A 14 -45.59 -19.57 -12.45
C LYS A 14 -45.03 -18.33 -13.14
N LEU A 15 -43.85 -18.45 -13.75
CA LEU A 15 -43.16 -17.35 -14.43
C LEU A 15 -43.75 -17.07 -15.82
N LEU A 16 -44.22 -18.11 -16.51
CA LEU A 16 -44.89 -17.98 -17.79
C LEU A 16 -46.29 -17.38 -17.58
N PRO A 17 -46.60 -16.23 -18.20
CA PRO A 17 -47.94 -15.65 -18.11
C PRO A 17 -48.98 -16.63 -18.65
N GLU A 18 -50.17 -16.72 -18.07
CA GLU A 18 -51.22 -17.60 -18.62
C GLU A 18 -51.70 -17.11 -20.00
N ALA A 19 -52.03 -18.05 -20.89
CA ALA A 19 -52.61 -17.74 -22.19
C ALA A 19 -54.08 -17.33 -22.03
N GLY A 20 -54.50 -16.26 -22.71
CA GLY A 20 -55.92 -15.87 -22.71
C GLY A 20 -56.78 -16.85 -23.53
N ALA A 21 -58.05 -17.02 -23.18
CA ALA A 21 -58.95 -17.99 -23.80
C ALA A 21 -59.11 -17.90 -25.34
N LEU A 22 -58.83 -16.74 -25.95
CA LEU A 22 -58.85 -16.50 -27.40
C LEU A 22 -57.52 -15.95 -27.92
N GLU A 23 -56.44 -16.04 -27.14
CA GLU A 23 -55.13 -15.52 -27.52
C GLU A 23 -54.43 -16.50 -28.46
N SER A 24 -54.12 -16.06 -29.68
CA SER A 24 -53.32 -16.89 -30.60
C SER A 24 -51.91 -17.12 -30.02
N ALA A 25 -51.33 -18.30 -30.29
CA ALA A 25 -49.97 -18.62 -29.89
C ALA A 25 -48.94 -17.57 -30.37
N ARG A 26 -49.18 -16.96 -31.54
CA ARG A 26 -48.36 -15.86 -32.06
C ARG A 26 -48.46 -14.61 -31.17
N THR A 27 -49.68 -14.20 -30.81
CA THR A 27 -49.92 -13.04 -29.95
C THR A 27 -49.30 -13.24 -28.56
N TYR A 28 -49.47 -14.43 -27.99
CA TYR A 28 -48.90 -14.82 -26.71
C TYR A 28 -47.37 -14.70 -26.71
N ARG A 29 -46.71 -15.26 -27.73
CA ARG A 29 -45.25 -15.18 -27.89
C ARG A 29 -44.76 -13.73 -27.98
N GLU A 30 -45.39 -12.92 -28.81
CA GLU A 30 -44.97 -11.54 -29.07
C GLU A 30 -45.20 -10.62 -27.87
N LYS A 31 -46.35 -10.72 -27.20
CA LYS A 31 -46.74 -9.79 -26.13
C LYS A 31 -46.32 -10.21 -24.73
N LYS A 32 -46.07 -11.50 -24.49
CA LYS A 32 -45.80 -12.04 -23.15
C LYS A 32 -44.41 -12.65 -23.05
N VAL A 33 -44.09 -13.60 -23.93
CA VAL A 33 -42.80 -14.33 -23.86
C VAL A 33 -41.61 -13.46 -24.23
N LYS A 34 -41.68 -12.71 -25.34
CA LYS A 34 -40.56 -11.84 -25.77
C LYS A 34 -40.21 -10.76 -24.72
N PRO A 35 -41.18 -10.02 -24.13
CA PRO A 35 -40.89 -9.06 -23.07
C PRO A 35 -40.31 -9.72 -21.81
N LEU A 36 -40.81 -10.90 -21.42
CA LEU A 36 -40.27 -11.66 -20.29
C LEU A 36 -38.79 -11.99 -20.51
N LEU A 37 -38.45 -12.55 -21.68
CA LEU A 37 -37.07 -12.87 -22.05
C LEU A 37 -36.18 -11.63 -22.07
N ALA A 38 -36.68 -10.50 -22.61
CA ALA A 38 -35.96 -9.24 -22.59
C ALA A 38 -35.67 -8.75 -21.15
N GLY A 39 -36.62 -8.92 -20.24
CA GLY A 39 -36.45 -8.65 -18.81
C GLY A 39 -35.36 -9.51 -18.17
N ILE A 40 -35.39 -10.82 -18.42
CA ILE A 40 -34.37 -11.78 -17.92
C ILE A 40 -32.98 -11.40 -18.44
N VAL A 41 -32.84 -11.16 -19.74
CA VAL A 41 -31.56 -10.76 -20.35
C VAL A 41 -31.05 -9.44 -19.76
N LYS A 42 -31.94 -8.47 -19.48
CA LYS A 42 -31.57 -7.22 -18.82
C LYS A 42 -31.03 -7.46 -17.41
N VAL A 43 -31.71 -8.30 -16.61
CA VAL A 43 -31.25 -8.68 -15.27
C VAL A 43 -29.87 -9.36 -15.35
N LEU A 44 -29.70 -10.34 -16.23
CA LEU A 44 -28.42 -11.03 -16.42
C LEU A 44 -27.28 -10.07 -16.77
N ARG A 45 -27.50 -9.15 -17.72
CA ARG A 45 -26.49 -8.11 -18.05
C ARG A 45 -26.16 -7.26 -16.84
N SER A 46 -27.15 -6.83 -16.07
CA SER A 46 -26.90 -6.01 -14.87
C SER A 46 -26.15 -6.79 -13.77
N VAL A 47 -26.42 -8.09 -13.59
CA VAL A 47 -25.65 -8.94 -12.65
C VAL A 47 -24.21 -9.05 -13.14
N TYR A 48 -24.01 -9.29 -14.43
CA TYR A 48 -22.68 -9.41 -15.01
C TYR A 48 -21.87 -8.11 -14.88
N HIS A 49 -22.48 -6.95 -15.13
CA HIS A 49 -21.83 -5.66 -14.89
C HIS A 49 -21.47 -5.44 -13.42
N ALA A 50 -22.38 -5.75 -12.49
CA ALA A 50 -22.10 -5.65 -11.07
C ALA A 50 -20.95 -6.58 -10.63
N TYR A 51 -20.87 -7.78 -11.21
CA TYR A 51 -19.75 -8.70 -10.99
C TYR A 51 -18.42 -8.11 -11.50
N LEU A 52 -18.38 -7.58 -12.72
CA LEU A 52 -17.16 -6.96 -13.26
C LEU A 52 -16.71 -5.74 -12.45
N ASP A 53 -17.66 -4.93 -11.97
CA ASP A 53 -17.38 -3.80 -11.08
C ASP A 53 -16.79 -4.28 -9.75
N LEU A 54 -17.32 -5.37 -9.19
CA LEU A 54 -16.83 -5.96 -7.95
C LEU A 54 -15.40 -6.50 -8.12
N VAL A 55 -15.14 -7.24 -9.21
CA VAL A 55 -13.79 -7.75 -9.54
C VAL A 55 -12.81 -6.59 -9.67
N SER A 56 -13.17 -5.54 -10.41
CA SER A 56 -12.32 -4.35 -10.59
C SER A 56 -12.01 -3.66 -9.26
N LYS A 57 -12.98 -3.56 -8.35
CA LYS A 57 -12.77 -3.00 -7.00
C LYS A 57 -11.87 -3.90 -6.16
N PHE A 58 -12.04 -5.21 -6.26
CA PHE A 58 -11.25 -6.19 -5.53
C PHE A 58 -9.77 -6.17 -5.96
N GLU A 59 -9.48 -6.10 -7.27
CA GLU A 59 -8.11 -5.98 -7.79
C GLU A 59 -7.41 -4.70 -7.29
N ARG A 60 -8.15 -3.57 -7.27
CA ARG A 60 -7.64 -2.30 -6.72
C ARG A 60 -7.35 -2.42 -5.24
N LEU A 61 -8.23 -3.07 -4.48
CA LEU A 61 -8.06 -3.30 -3.05
C LEU A 61 -6.83 -4.18 -2.78
N GLN A 62 -6.69 -5.30 -3.48
CA GLN A 62 -5.52 -6.18 -3.38
C GLN A 62 -4.22 -5.42 -3.69
N SER A 63 -4.21 -4.61 -4.74
CA SER A 63 -3.05 -3.79 -5.10
C SER A 63 -2.70 -2.77 -4.00
N SER A 64 -3.71 -2.14 -3.39
CA SER A 64 -3.48 -1.21 -2.28
C SER A 64 -2.96 -1.93 -1.04
N TYR A 65 -3.53 -3.08 -0.72
CA TYR A 65 -3.13 -3.90 0.42
C TYR A 65 -1.69 -4.39 0.28
N ALA A 66 -1.29 -4.88 -0.90
CA ALA A 66 0.08 -5.29 -1.17
C ALA A 66 1.08 -4.13 -1.00
N ARG A 67 0.73 -2.93 -1.45
CA ARG A 67 1.55 -1.72 -1.22
C ARG A 67 1.69 -1.39 0.26
N GLU A 68 0.61 -1.47 1.03
CA GLU A 68 0.67 -1.20 2.47
C GLU A 68 1.46 -2.26 3.24
N ILE A 69 1.36 -3.53 2.88
CA ILE A 69 2.23 -4.58 3.44
C ILE A 69 3.71 -4.25 3.18
N SER A 70 4.05 -3.91 1.93
CA SER A 70 5.42 -3.59 1.56
C SER A 70 5.96 -2.38 2.35
N LYS A 71 5.16 -1.32 2.50
CA LYS A 71 5.52 -0.16 3.33
C LYS A 71 5.70 -0.54 4.80
N ASN A 72 4.79 -1.35 5.33
CA ASN A 72 4.85 -1.79 6.72
C ASN A 72 6.11 -2.62 7.00
N SER A 73 6.47 -3.54 6.09
CA SER A 73 7.73 -4.29 6.17
C SER A 73 8.93 -3.35 6.19
N SER A 74 9.00 -2.41 5.25
CA SER A 74 10.10 -1.44 5.19
C SER A 74 10.20 -0.56 6.45
N LEU A 75 9.07 -0.16 7.03
CA LEU A 75 9.03 0.56 8.30
C LEU A 75 9.51 -0.31 9.46
N SER A 76 9.13 -1.58 9.47
CA SER A 76 9.57 -2.54 10.50
C SER A 76 11.09 -2.74 10.45
N ASP A 77 11.65 -2.97 9.26
CA ASP A 77 13.11 -3.08 9.06
C ASP A 77 13.83 -1.81 9.52
N ARG A 78 13.26 -0.64 9.25
CA ARG A 78 13.83 0.65 9.67
C ARG A 78 13.76 0.84 11.18
N ILE A 79 12.68 0.40 11.83
CA ILE A 79 12.54 0.43 13.29
C ILE A 79 13.58 -0.50 13.93
N GLU A 80 13.78 -1.70 13.39
CA GLU A 80 14.80 -2.63 13.88
C GLU A 80 16.22 -2.07 13.72
N GLY A 81 16.50 -1.48 12.56
CA GLY A 81 17.77 -0.78 12.31
C GLY A 81 18.02 0.36 13.30
N LEU A 82 17.01 1.21 13.54
CA LEU A 82 17.10 2.31 14.50
C LEU A 82 17.23 1.81 15.95
N ALA A 83 16.56 0.71 16.31
CA ALA A 83 16.69 0.11 17.64
C ALA A 83 18.12 -0.40 17.87
N SER A 84 18.70 -1.06 16.86
CA SER A 84 20.08 -1.56 16.89
C SER A 84 21.09 -0.40 16.97
N GLU A 85 20.90 0.67 16.18
CA GLU A 85 21.72 1.87 16.24
C GLU A 85 21.62 2.56 17.61
N ASN A 86 20.42 2.67 18.17
CA ASN A 86 20.21 3.25 19.49
C ASN A 86 20.92 2.44 20.58
N GLN A 87 20.85 1.11 20.51
CA GLN A 87 21.57 0.24 21.44
C GLN A 87 23.09 0.45 21.34
N ALA A 88 23.64 0.54 20.13
CA ALA A 88 25.06 0.83 19.93
C ALA A 88 25.45 2.19 20.52
N LEU A 89 24.66 3.24 20.27
CA LEU A 89 24.91 4.57 20.82
C LEU A 89 24.82 4.61 22.34
N ARG A 90 23.86 3.90 22.95
CA ARG A 90 23.76 3.76 24.41
C ARG A 90 25.01 3.10 24.99
N ASN A 91 25.50 2.03 24.37
CA ASN A 91 26.74 1.38 24.81
C ASN A 91 27.96 2.33 24.72
N VAL A 92 28.05 3.12 23.66
CA VAL A 92 29.12 4.14 23.52
C VAL A 92 28.98 5.22 24.60
N ALA A 93 27.77 5.71 24.85
CA ALA A 93 27.51 6.71 25.88
C ALA A 93 27.86 6.18 27.29
N GLU A 94 27.47 4.95 27.61
CA GLU A 94 27.84 4.31 28.87
C GLU A 94 29.36 4.18 29.03
N ASN A 95 30.07 3.75 27.97
CA ASN A 95 31.52 3.66 28.00
C ASN A 95 32.16 5.03 28.19
N TYR A 96 31.65 6.06 27.53
CA TYR A 96 32.10 7.43 27.72
C TYR A 96 31.90 7.90 29.16
N GLU A 97 30.73 7.63 29.76
CA GLU A 97 30.48 7.96 31.17
C GLU A 97 31.43 7.21 32.12
N ARG A 98 31.69 5.92 31.87
CA ARG A 98 32.64 5.13 32.67
C ARG A 98 34.04 5.74 32.64
N ILE A 99 34.51 6.15 31.45
CA ILE A 99 35.79 6.83 31.28
C ILE A 99 35.78 8.20 31.96
N SER A 100 34.71 8.97 31.81
CA SER A 100 34.54 10.27 32.46
C SER A 100 34.60 10.18 33.98
N ARG A 101 34.03 9.13 34.58
CA ARG A 101 34.12 8.89 36.02
C ARG A 101 35.53 8.49 36.46
N ALA A 102 36.25 7.69 35.67
CA ALA A 102 37.60 7.22 36.01
C ALA A 102 38.68 8.30 35.88
N TYR A 103 38.59 9.17 34.87
CA TYR A 103 39.66 10.13 34.53
C TYR A 103 39.30 11.60 34.83
N GLY A 104 38.04 11.87 35.17
CA GLY A 104 37.51 13.20 35.43
C GLY A 104 36.86 13.83 34.19
N PRO A 105 35.65 14.41 34.32
CA PRO A 105 34.86 14.89 33.19
C PRO A 105 35.53 16.03 32.41
N GLU A 106 36.20 16.95 33.11
CA GLU A 106 36.87 18.11 32.53
C GLU A 106 38.00 17.72 31.58
N ARG A 107 38.83 16.75 32.01
CA ARG A 107 39.94 16.23 31.20
C ARG A 107 39.45 15.52 29.95
N ILE A 108 38.40 14.71 30.07
CA ILE A 108 37.82 14.01 28.93
C ILE A 108 37.20 15.00 27.94
N ALA A 109 36.42 15.98 28.42
CA ALA A 109 35.82 17.00 27.56
C ALA A 109 36.88 17.81 26.79
N ALA A 110 37.95 18.25 27.49
CA ALA A 110 39.06 18.98 26.86
C ALA A 110 39.76 18.14 25.79
N THR A 111 39.96 16.84 26.05
CA THR A 111 40.60 15.90 25.11
C THR A 111 39.73 15.70 23.87
N VAL A 112 38.42 15.49 24.04
CA VAL A 112 37.48 15.33 22.91
C VAL A 112 37.44 16.57 22.03
N GLU A 113 37.40 17.77 22.63
CA GLU A 113 37.40 19.03 21.88
C GLU A 113 38.72 19.25 21.13
N ALA A 114 39.86 18.90 21.73
CA ALA A 114 41.16 18.96 21.04
C ALA A 114 41.18 18.04 19.81
N VAL A 115 40.70 16.80 19.96
CA VAL A 115 40.61 15.83 18.85
C VAL A 115 39.67 16.33 17.75
N LYS A 116 38.48 16.84 18.08
CA LYS A 116 37.54 17.40 17.10
C LYS A 116 38.15 18.53 16.26
N ARG A 117 38.90 19.45 16.90
CA ARG A 117 39.59 20.54 16.21
C ARG A 117 40.66 20.00 15.25
N GLN A 118 41.40 18.99 15.67
CA GLN A 118 42.40 18.34 14.82
C GLN A 118 41.76 17.66 13.60
N GLU A 119 40.61 17.00 13.78
CA GLU A 119 39.87 16.37 12.69
C GLU A 119 39.34 17.39 11.68
N GLN A 120 38.78 18.52 12.15
CA GLN A 120 38.29 19.60 11.28
C GLN A 120 39.44 20.20 10.47
N ALA A 121 40.55 20.55 11.12
CA ALA A 121 41.74 21.07 10.43
C ALA A 121 42.30 20.06 9.41
N GLY A 122 42.22 18.76 9.70
CA GLY A 122 42.60 17.69 8.77
C GLY A 122 41.68 17.62 7.54
N LYS A 123 40.37 17.77 7.71
CA LYS A 123 39.39 17.80 6.61
C LYS A 123 39.60 19.00 5.69
N GLU A 124 39.81 20.19 6.26
CA GLU A 124 40.07 21.42 5.50
C GLU A 124 41.35 21.31 4.68
N LYS A 125 42.45 20.82 5.27
CA LYS A 125 43.70 20.57 4.55
C LYS A 125 43.52 19.60 3.38
N LYS A 126 42.75 18.52 3.57
CA LYS A 126 42.43 17.57 2.49
C LYS A 126 41.61 18.22 1.37
N HIS A 127 40.67 19.10 1.70
CA HIS A 127 39.91 19.88 0.72
C HIS A 127 40.80 20.84 -0.08
N VAL A 128 41.69 21.59 0.59
CA VAL A 128 42.63 22.51 -0.07
C VAL A 128 43.60 21.77 -1.00
N VAL A 129 44.15 20.63 -0.56
CA VAL A 129 45.05 19.81 -1.38
C VAL A 129 44.33 19.22 -2.60
N LYS A 130 43.08 18.76 -2.45
CA LYS A 130 42.25 18.33 -3.59
C LYS A 130 42.08 19.47 -4.59
N HIS A 131 41.71 20.66 -4.10
CA HIS A 131 41.45 21.81 -4.96
C HIS A 131 42.71 22.33 -5.68
N GLN A 132 43.88 22.25 -5.04
CA GLN A 132 45.15 22.58 -5.66
C GLN A 132 45.55 21.56 -6.74
N ARG A 133 45.34 20.26 -6.50
CA ARG A 133 45.58 19.22 -7.52
C ARG A 133 44.71 19.42 -8.76
N ASP A 134 43.42 19.71 -8.57
CA ASP A 134 42.49 19.94 -9.68
C ASP A 134 42.82 21.20 -10.51
N ARG A 135 43.50 22.19 -9.91
CA ARG A 135 43.98 23.41 -10.60
C ARG A 135 45.28 23.20 -11.39
N VAL A 136 46.14 22.29 -10.97
CA VAL A 136 47.42 21.98 -11.65
C VAL A 136 47.22 21.00 -12.82
N SER A 137 46.09 20.30 -12.86
CA SER A 137 45.72 19.36 -13.94
C SER A 137 44.90 19.98 -15.09
N ARG A 138 44.77 21.32 -15.15
CA ARG A 138 44.17 22.07 -16.27
C ARG A 138 45.25 22.87 -16.99
#